data_AF-A0AA42SSA3-F1
#
_entry.id   AF-A0AA42SSA3-F1
#
_cell.length_a   1.000
_cell.length_b   1.000
_cell.length_c   1.000
_cell.angle_alpha   90.00
_cell.angle_beta   90.00
_cell.angle_gamma   90.00
#
_symmetry.space_group_name_H-M   'P 1'
#
loop_
_entity.id
_entity.type
_entity.pdbx_description
1 polymer ?
#
loop_
_entity_poly.entity_id
_entity_poly.type
_entity_poly.pdbx_seq_one_letter_code
_entity_poly.pdbx_strand_id
1 'polypeptide(L)'
;MQPARQDLPVVPGTTYRDTVRLMQPDYAYRLITQISGAPAALSVPLHGLAGDWPVWVRGVAGLPAINREPPNALPHRAKRLDENTLEVNAVSAEGARPEGGQLIYRLPVDISAAEVRMRFSGLQGGDLVLEIGSGLERPAPGTVTRVLTPQQTALLVGDWRYIFEVEFADGTITRYFEGGPAKAGGCHG
;
A
#
# COMPACT_ATOMS: atom_id res chain seq x y z
N MET A 1 -6.57 -13.92 10.94
CA MET A 1 -5.49 -13.52 10.01
C MET A 1 -4.17 -13.57 10.78
N GLN A 2 -3.10 -14.10 10.20
CA GLN A 2 -1.75 -13.90 10.74
C GLN A 2 -1.23 -12.53 10.28
N PRO A 3 -0.75 -11.65 11.17
CA PRO A 3 -0.21 -10.35 10.78
C PRO A 3 1.02 -10.55 9.87
N ALA A 4 1.17 -9.67 8.88
CA ALA A 4 2.36 -9.64 8.05
C ALA A 4 3.55 -9.14 8.88
N ARG A 5 4.69 -9.84 8.75
CA ARG A 5 5.93 -9.39 9.37
C ARG A 5 6.62 -8.36 8.49
N GLN A 6 6.78 -7.15 9.01
CA GLN A 6 7.43 -6.05 8.33
C GLN A 6 8.33 -5.31 9.31
N ASP A 7 9.64 -5.39 9.15
CA ASP A 7 10.55 -4.55 9.93
C ASP A 7 10.65 -3.16 9.33
N LEU A 8 10.81 -2.13 10.17
CA LEU A 8 10.85 -0.74 9.71
C LEU A 8 12.29 -0.20 9.70
N PRO A 9 12.75 0.41 8.60
CA PRO A 9 14.07 1.04 8.49
C PRO A 9 14.09 2.42 9.15
N VAL A 10 13.74 2.48 10.44
CA VAL A 10 13.76 3.73 11.21
C VAL A 10 15.21 4.11 11.56
N VAL A 11 15.59 5.34 11.24
CA VAL A 11 16.84 5.94 11.70
C VAL A 11 16.53 6.83 12.91
N PRO A 12 17.05 6.52 14.12
CA PRO A 12 16.79 7.32 15.31
C PRO A 12 17.14 8.80 15.15
N GLY A 13 16.28 9.69 15.63
CA GLY A 13 16.48 11.14 15.54
C GLY A 13 16.11 11.76 14.19
N THR A 14 15.47 10.99 13.28
CA THR A 14 15.01 11.48 11.97
C THR A 14 13.50 11.36 11.82
N THR A 15 12.92 12.08 10.86
CA THR A 15 11.51 11.84 10.48
C THR A 15 11.41 10.54 9.72
N TYR A 16 10.54 9.63 10.18
CA TYR A 16 10.17 8.44 9.43
C TYR A 16 8.80 8.65 8.79
N ARG A 17 8.68 8.37 7.49
CA ARG A 17 7.39 8.40 6.77
C ARG A 17 7.29 7.26 5.78
N ASP A 18 6.17 6.55 5.83
CA ASP A 18 5.80 5.59 4.79
C ASP A 18 4.27 5.45 4.66
N THR A 19 3.84 4.59 3.72
CA THR A 19 2.43 4.31 3.47
C THR A 19 2.19 2.81 3.42
N VAL A 20 1.23 2.33 4.23
CA VAL A 20 0.72 0.96 4.16
C VAL A 20 -0.60 0.90 3.41
N ARG A 21 -0.84 -0.25 2.77
CA ARG A 21 -2.05 -0.54 2.00
C ARG A 21 -2.73 -1.77 2.56
N LEU A 22 -3.91 -1.58 3.13
CA LEU A 22 -4.76 -2.64 3.65
C LEU A 22 -5.66 -3.11 2.52
N MET A 23 -5.44 -4.36 2.10
CA MET A 23 -6.09 -4.96 0.95
C MET A 23 -7.07 -6.04 1.39
N GLN A 24 -8.23 -6.10 0.73
CA GLN A 24 -9.14 -7.23 0.83
C GLN A 24 -8.45 -8.52 0.33
N PRO A 25 -8.85 -9.70 0.83
CA PRO A 25 -8.18 -10.95 0.48
C PRO A 25 -8.35 -11.34 -0.99
N ASP A 26 -9.52 -11.01 -1.56
CA ASP A 26 -9.91 -11.44 -2.90
C ASP A 26 -9.45 -10.48 -4.00
N TYR A 27 -9.10 -11.05 -5.15
CA TYR A 27 -8.80 -10.28 -6.35
C TYR A 27 -10.10 -9.82 -7.04
N ALA A 28 -10.15 -8.54 -7.35
CA ALA A 28 -11.08 -7.96 -8.30
C ALA A 28 -10.45 -7.95 -9.69
N TYR A 29 -11.30 -8.16 -10.70
CA TYR A 29 -10.92 -8.19 -12.11
C TYR A 29 -11.75 -7.16 -12.88
N ARG A 30 -11.11 -6.39 -13.75
CA ARG A 30 -11.78 -5.42 -14.63
C ARG A 30 -11.18 -5.47 -16.03
N LEU A 31 -12.03 -5.33 -17.05
CA LEU A 31 -11.56 -5.24 -18.43
C LEU A 31 -10.89 -3.89 -18.67
N ILE A 32 -9.78 -3.92 -19.39
CA ILE A 32 -9.13 -2.71 -19.90
C ILE A 32 -9.71 -2.45 -21.29
N THR A 33 -10.33 -1.28 -21.48
CA THR A 33 -11.00 -0.94 -22.76
C THR A 33 -10.06 -0.20 -23.72
N GLN A 34 -9.03 0.47 -23.19
CA GLN A 34 -8.02 1.17 -23.98
C GLN A 34 -6.73 1.34 -23.17
N ILE A 35 -5.59 1.38 -23.85
CA ILE A 35 -4.30 1.78 -23.30
C ILE A 35 -3.64 2.78 -24.25
N SER A 36 -3.22 3.95 -23.75
CA SER A 36 -2.61 4.99 -24.59
C SER A 36 -1.73 5.95 -23.78
N GLY A 37 -0.87 6.70 -24.47
CA GLY A 37 -0.08 7.78 -23.89
C GLY A 37 1.26 7.37 -23.29
N ALA A 38 2.01 8.38 -22.86
CA ALA A 38 3.28 8.26 -22.16
C ALA A 38 3.32 9.28 -21.01
N PRO A 39 3.07 8.87 -19.75
CA PRO A 39 2.92 7.49 -19.30
C PRO A 39 1.63 6.79 -19.75
N ALA A 40 1.61 5.45 -19.66
CA ALA A 40 0.50 4.63 -20.11
C ALA A 40 -0.75 4.85 -19.25
N ALA A 41 -1.80 5.41 -19.84
CA ALA A 41 -3.12 5.52 -19.25
C ALA A 41 -3.98 4.31 -19.67
N LEU A 42 -4.54 3.63 -18.68
CA LEU A 42 -5.46 2.50 -18.77
C LEU A 42 -6.89 3.01 -18.60
N SER A 43 -7.73 2.86 -19.63
CA SER A 43 -9.17 3.04 -19.47
C SER A 43 -9.77 1.76 -18.90
N VAL A 44 -10.26 1.84 -17.68
CA VAL A 44 -10.87 0.76 -16.90
C VAL A 44 -12.13 1.30 -16.23
N PRO A 45 -13.29 1.23 -16.91
CA PRO A 45 -14.53 1.79 -16.38
C PRO A 45 -14.89 1.22 -15.01
N LEU A 46 -15.31 2.10 -14.09
CA LEU A 46 -15.76 1.74 -12.74
C LEU A 46 -14.78 0.82 -11.98
N HIS A 47 -13.49 1.20 -11.99
CA HIS A 47 -12.46 0.43 -11.31
C HIS A 47 -12.54 0.54 -9.77
N GLY A 48 -13.40 1.40 -9.20
CA GLY A 48 -13.71 1.41 -7.76
C GLY A 48 -12.55 1.76 -6.82
N LEU A 49 -11.44 2.29 -7.35
CA LEU A 49 -10.30 2.75 -6.55
C LEU A 49 -10.52 4.22 -6.22
N ALA A 50 -10.25 4.59 -4.97
CA ALA A 50 -10.38 5.96 -4.47
C ALA A 50 -9.05 6.76 -4.53
N GLY A 51 -7.94 6.11 -4.90
CA GLY A 51 -6.63 6.72 -5.04
C GLY A 51 -5.64 5.75 -5.68
N ASP A 52 -4.37 6.13 -5.69
CA ASP A 52 -3.29 5.31 -6.26
C ASP A 52 -3.30 3.92 -5.66
N TRP A 53 -3.04 2.87 -6.43
CA TRP A 53 -3.18 1.49 -5.95
C TRP A 53 -2.21 0.53 -6.63
N PRO A 54 -1.71 -0.50 -5.93
CA PRO A 54 -1.01 -1.60 -6.59
C PRO A 54 -1.98 -2.39 -7.47
N VAL A 55 -1.62 -2.52 -8.74
CA VAL A 55 -2.41 -3.25 -9.73
C VAL A 55 -1.52 -4.16 -10.57
N TRP A 56 -2.07 -5.27 -10.99
CA TRP A 56 -1.51 -6.13 -12.02
C TRP A 56 -2.28 -5.90 -13.31
N VAL A 57 -1.59 -6.05 -14.43
CA VAL A 57 -2.18 -6.01 -15.77
C VAL A 57 -1.76 -7.30 -16.46
N ARG A 58 -2.69 -8.00 -17.09
CA ARG A 58 -2.34 -9.19 -17.88
C ARG A 58 -3.05 -9.20 -19.22
N GLY A 59 -2.52 -10.00 -20.14
CA GLY A 59 -3.17 -10.29 -21.42
C GLY A 59 -3.21 -9.11 -22.39
N VAL A 60 -2.37 -8.09 -22.21
CA VAL A 60 -2.22 -7.01 -23.18
C VAL A 60 -1.29 -7.47 -24.30
N ALA A 61 -1.82 -7.57 -25.53
CA ALA A 61 -0.99 -7.75 -26.72
C ALA A 61 -0.40 -6.40 -27.16
N GLY A 62 0.72 -6.38 -27.89
CA GLY A 62 1.30 -5.14 -28.44
C GLY A 62 2.01 -4.22 -27.44
N LEU A 63 1.95 -4.50 -26.13
CA LEU A 63 2.70 -3.78 -25.08
C LEU A 63 3.13 -4.73 -23.94
N PRO A 64 4.06 -5.68 -24.18
CA PRO A 64 4.40 -6.72 -23.20
C PRO A 64 4.95 -6.19 -21.88
N ALA A 65 5.61 -5.02 -21.87
CA ALA A 65 6.20 -4.40 -20.68
C ALA A 65 5.17 -4.04 -19.59
N ILE A 66 3.89 -3.90 -19.95
CA ILE A 66 2.83 -3.63 -18.98
C ILE A 66 2.35 -4.90 -18.26
N ASN A 67 2.59 -6.09 -18.82
CA ASN A 67 2.05 -7.32 -18.25
C ASN A 67 2.82 -7.76 -16.99
N ARG A 68 2.09 -8.02 -15.91
CA ARG A 68 2.54 -8.53 -14.61
C ARG A 68 1.51 -9.55 -14.12
N GLU A 69 1.87 -10.82 -13.98
CA GLU A 69 0.94 -11.86 -13.49
C GLU A 69 1.12 -12.08 -11.98
N PRO A 70 0.07 -11.94 -11.15
CA PRO A 70 0.12 -12.36 -9.76
C PRO A 70 0.10 -13.90 -9.63
N PRO A 71 0.76 -14.51 -8.63
CA PRO A 71 1.60 -13.88 -7.60
C PRO A 71 3.07 -13.71 -8.04
N ASN A 72 3.41 -14.01 -9.30
CA ASN A 72 4.79 -14.19 -9.75
C ASN A 72 5.53 -12.88 -10.04
N ALA A 73 4.81 -11.76 -10.15
CA ALA A 73 5.38 -10.45 -10.40
C ALA A 73 4.86 -9.42 -9.41
N LEU A 74 5.70 -8.42 -9.08
CA LEU A 74 5.28 -7.26 -8.30
C LEU A 74 4.24 -6.43 -9.09
N PRO A 75 3.25 -5.85 -8.40
CA PRO A 75 2.25 -4.98 -9.03
C PRO A 75 2.89 -3.68 -9.51
N HIS A 76 2.27 -3.06 -10.52
CA HIS A 76 2.51 -1.66 -10.85
C HIS A 76 1.93 -0.76 -9.77
N ARG A 77 2.57 0.40 -9.53
CA ARG A 77 1.96 1.48 -8.77
C ARG A 77 1.10 2.32 -9.73
N ALA A 78 -0.18 2.00 -9.82
CA ALA A 78 -1.10 2.78 -10.64
C ALA A 78 -1.50 4.06 -9.91
N LYS A 79 -1.42 5.20 -10.59
CA LYS A 79 -1.98 6.47 -10.14
C LYS A 79 -3.43 6.55 -10.58
N ARG A 80 -4.33 6.97 -9.69
CA ARG A 80 -5.73 7.22 -10.09
C ARG A 80 -5.82 8.58 -10.76
N LEU A 81 -6.32 8.61 -12.00
CA LEU A 81 -6.64 9.87 -12.67
C LEU A 81 -8.09 10.27 -12.42
N ASP A 82 -9.01 9.33 -12.60
CA ASP A 82 -10.46 9.52 -12.37
C ASP A 82 -11.14 8.18 -12.00
N GLU A 83 -12.46 8.07 -12.17
CA GLU A 83 -13.24 6.85 -11.84
C GLU A 83 -13.11 5.72 -12.87
N ASN A 84 -12.59 6.04 -14.04
CA ASN A 84 -12.48 5.16 -15.21
C ASN A 84 -11.06 5.07 -15.75
N THR A 85 -10.10 5.78 -15.18
CA THR A 85 -8.75 5.88 -15.74
C THR A 85 -7.66 5.78 -14.66
N LEU A 86 -6.69 4.90 -14.93
CA LEU A 86 -5.49 4.70 -14.13
C LEU A 86 -4.24 4.95 -14.98
N GLU A 87 -3.19 5.51 -14.40
CA GLU A 87 -1.89 5.70 -15.06
C GLU A 87 -0.84 4.74 -14.49
N VAL A 88 -0.10 4.05 -15.36
CA VAL A 88 1.10 3.29 -15.00
C VAL A 88 2.32 4.07 -15.43
N ASN A 89 2.91 4.81 -14.48
CA ASN A 89 3.97 5.77 -14.77
C ASN A 89 5.24 5.15 -15.39
N ALA A 90 5.55 3.90 -15.03
CA ALA A 90 6.76 3.20 -15.47
C ALA A 90 6.68 2.65 -16.92
N VAL A 91 5.55 2.81 -17.60
CA VAL A 91 5.32 2.25 -18.95
C VAL A 91 4.90 3.37 -19.89
N SER A 92 5.40 3.34 -21.12
CA SER A 92 4.94 4.17 -22.23
C SER A 92 4.20 3.30 -23.24
N ALA A 93 3.04 3.76 -23.71
CA ALA A 93 2.30 3.15 -24.82
C ALA A 93 2.52 3.90 -26.16
N GLU A 94 3.42 4.90 -26.18
CA GLU A 94 3.72 5.67 -27.39
C GLU A 94 4.22 4.76 -28.52
N GLY A 95 3.63 4.88 -29.71
CA GLY A 95 3.95 4.06 -30.87
C GLY A 95 3.55 2.57 -30.77
N ALA A 96 3.03 2.13 -29.62
CA ALA A 96 2.49 0.79 -29.44
C ALA A 96 1.04 0.71 -29.94
N ARG A 97 0.58 -0.52 -30.22
CA ARG A 97 -0.82 -0.83 -30.52
C ARG A 97 -1.33 -1.84 -29.50
N PRO A 98 -1.52 -1.42 -28.24
CA PRO A 98 -1.97 -2.33 -27.20
C PRO A 98 -3.41 -2.78 -27.45
N GLU A 99 -3.66 -4.07 -27.32
CA GLU A 99 -4.99 -4.66 -27.49
C GLU A 99 -5.36 -5.56 -26.32
N GLY A 100 -6.63 -5.46 -25.92
CA GLY A 100 -7.20 -6.24 -24.82
C GLY A 100 -6.57 -5.93 -23.46
N GLY A 101 -6.65 -6.92 -22.58
CA GLY A 101 -6.06 -6.88 -21.25
C GLY A 101 -7.06 -6.82 -20.12
N GLN A 102 -6.59 -7.20 -18.94
CA GLN A 102 -7.38 -7.23 -17.71
C GLN A 102 -6.56 -6.60 -16.58
N LEU A 103 -7.20 -5.68 -15.86
CA LEU A 103 -6.72 -5.15 -14.60
C LEU A 103 -7.09 -6.13 -13.48
N ILE A 104 -6.12 -6.42 -12.62
CA ILE A 104 -6.29 -7.26 -11.43
C ILE A 104 -5.77 -6.48 -10.23
N TYR A 105 -6.54 -6.44 -9.15
CA TYR A 105 -6.13 -5.77 -7.92
C TYR A 105 -6.95 -6.30 -6.75
N ARG A 106 -6.46 -6.11 -5.53
CA ARG A 106 -7.28 -6.33 -4.33
C ARG A 106 -7.89 -5.00 -3.92
N LEU A 107 -9.18 -4.96 -3.63
CA LEU A 107 -9.85 -3.73 -3.23
C LEU A 107 -9.29 -3.19 -1.89
N PRO A 108 -9.32 -1.88 -1.66
CA PRO A 108 -8.99 -1.31 -0.36
C PRO A 108 -9.95 -1.84 0.71
N VAL A 109 -9.42 -2.14 1.89
CA VAL A 109 -10.26 -2.36 3.08
C VAL A 109 -10.90 -1.03 3.46
N ASP A 110 -12.22 -1.02 3.66
CA ASP A 110 -12.89 0.15 4.21
C ASP A 110 -12.54 0.30 5.69
N ILE A 111 -11.83 1.38 6.00
CA ILE A 111 -11.39 1.75 7.35
C ILE A 111 -11.90 3.14 7.73
N SER A 112 -12.93 3.64 7.04
CA SER A 112 -13.46 5.00 7.25
C SER A 112 -14.02 5.22 8.65
N ALA A 113 -14.74 4.23 9.18
CA ALA A 113 -15.31 4.21 10.53
C ALA A 113 -14.50 3.39 11.54
N ALA A 114 -13.32 2.92 11.16
CA ALA A 114 -12.47 2.09 12.00
C ALA A 114 -11.47 2.92 12.81
N GLU A 115 -11.12 2.43 14.01
CA GLU A 115 -10.00 2.93 14.79
C GLU A 115 -8.71 2.24 14.33
N VAL A 116 -7.66 3.02 14.08
CA VAL A 116 -6.36 2.49 13.64
C VAL A 116 -5.32 2.85 14.68
N ARG A 117 -4.64 1.84 15.21
CA ARG A 117 -3.62 1.99 16.26
C ARG A 117 -2.32 1.30 15.85
N MET A 118 -1.21 1.97 16.14
CA MET A 118 0.13 1.40 16.03
C MET A 118 0.85 1.56 17.37
N ARG A 119 1.17 0.45 18.03
CA ARG A 119 1.83 0.46 19.34
C ARG A 119 3.26 -0.06 19.20
N PHE A 120 4.21 0.74 19.66
CA PHE A 120 5.60 0.37 19.83
C PHE A 120 5.88 0.05 21.30
N SER A 121 6.70 -0.97 21.54
CA SER A 121 7.05 -1.47 22.87
C SER A 121 8.54 -1.82 22.96
N GLY A 122 9.04 -1.91 24.19
CA GLY A 122 10.47 -2.14 24.45
C GLY A 122 11.33 -0.88 24.29
N LEU A 123 10.72 0.30 24.36
CA LEU A 123 11.41 1.58 24.20
C LEU A 123 11.96 2.10 25.54
N GLN A 124 12.98 2.96 25.46
CA GLN A 124 13.42 3.75 26.60
C GLN A 124 12.39 4.86 26.87
N GLY A 125 11.57 4.70 27.91
CA GLY A 125 10.53 5.68 28.28
C GLY A 125 9.09 5.17 28.19
N GLY A 126 8.89 3.88 27.91
CA GLY A 126 7.56 3.26 27.82
C GLY A 126 7.03 3.14 26.40
N ASP A 127 5.81 2.65 26.27
CA ASP A 127 5.24 2.36 24.96
C ASP A 127 4.80 3.65 24.24
N LEU A 128 5.07 3.70 22.93
CA LEU A 128 4.61 4.77 22.05
C LEU A 128 3.39 4.27 21.28
N VAL A 129 2.31 5.04 21.26
CA VAL A 129 1.09 4.73 20.50
C VAL A 129 0.85 5.82 19.46
N LEU A 130 0.63 5.42 18.21
CA LEU A 130 0.20 6.27 17.12
C LEU A 130 -1.24 5.94 16.74
N GLU A 131 -2.00 6.97 16.40
CA GLU A 131 -3.42 6.91 16.05
C GLU A 131 -3.72 7.85 14.89
N ILE A 132 -4.90 7.72 14.27
CA ILE A 132 -5.33 8.69 13.24
C ILE A 132 -5.36 10.10 13.84
N GLY A 133 -4.64 11.04 13.22
CA GLY A 133 -4.48 12.40 13.72
C GLY A 133 -3.32 12.59 14.71
N SER A 134 -2.68 11.50 15.16
CA SER A 134 -1.51 11.50 16.03
C SER A 134 -0.46 10.49 15.53
N GLY A 135 0.28 10.90 14.49
CA GLY A 135 1.31 10.06 13.86
C GLY A 135 0.80 9.07 12.81
N LEU A 136 -0.51 8.85 12.68
CA LEU A 136 -1.11 8.18 11.53
C LEU A 136 -2.05 9.12 10.76
N GLU A 137 -2.05 8.98 9.43
CA GLU A 137 -2.97 9.69 8.53
C GLU A 137 -3.75 8.68 7.67
N ARG A 138 -5.00 8.99 7.34
CA ARG A 138 -5.84 8.17 6.44
C ARG A 138 -6.16 8.97 5.17
N PRO A 139 -5.24 9.04 4.18
CA PRO A 139 -5.43 9.86 3.00
C PRO A 139 -6.44 9.28 1.99
N ALA A 140 -6.72 7.97 2.06
CA ALA A 140 -7.66 7.28 1.19
C ALA A 140 -8.14 5.98 1.85
N PRO A 141 -9.26 5.39 1.40
CA PRO A 141 -9.68 4.04 1.79
C PRO A 141 -8.53 3.02 1.70
N GLY A 142 -8.44 2.14 2.69
CA GLY A 142 -7.39 1.13 2.80
C GLY A 142 -5.96 1.68 2.81
N THR A 143 -5.75 2.98 3.02
CA THR A 143 -4.42 3.60 3.03
C THR A 143 -4.16 4.28 4.36
N VAL A 144 -3.03 3.96 4.98
CA VAL A 144 -2.56 4.63 6.19
C VAL A 144 -1.13 5.10 5.98
N THR A 145 -0.88 6.39 6.20
CA THR A 145 0.48 6.95 6.26
C THR A 145 0.95 6.89 7.71
N ARG A 146 2.14 6.33 7.95
CA ARG A 146 2.79 6.36 9.27
C ARG A 146 3.80 7.49 9.27
N VAL A 147 3.74 8.36 10.28
CA VAL A 147 4.64 9.49 10.45
C VAL A 147 5.15 9.48 11.88
N LEU A 148 6.47 9.31 12.05
CA LEU A 148 7.12 9.48 13.34
C LEU A 148 8.01 10.72 13.30
N THR A 149 7.93 11.52 14.36
CA THR A 149 8.78 12.69 14.53
C THR A 149 10.21 12.28 14.88
N PRO A 150 11.21 13.17 14.70
CA PRO A 150 12.57 12.94 15.18
C PRO A 150 12.65 12.56 16.67
N GLN A 151 11.80 13.15 17.51
CA GLN A 151 11.75 12.85 18.94
C GLN A 151 11.21 11.44 19.21
N GLN A 152 10.20 11.00 18.45
CA GLN A 152 9.65 9.65 18.57
C GLN A 152 10.63 8.59 18.06
N THR A 153 11.27 8.82 16.91
CA THR A 153 12.25 7.86 16.36
C THR A 153 13.51 7.79 17.21
N ALA A 154 13.89 8.84 17.92
CA ALA A 154 14.99 8.80 18.89
C ALA A 154 14.76 7.77 20.03
N LEU A 155 13.50 7.40 20.32
CA LEU A 155 13.16 6.36 21.29
C LEU A 155 13.29 4.94 20.72
N LEU A 156 13.32 4.79 19.39
CA LEU A 156 13.33 3.52 18.67
C LEU A 156 14.76 2.98 18.50
N VAL A 157 15.43 2.71 19.62
CA VAL A 157 16.80 2.17 19.68
C VAL A 157 16.80 0.76 20.27
N GLY A 158 17.63 -0.14 19.73
CA GLY A 158 17.72 -1.53 20.18
C GLY A 158 16.58 -2.41 19.66
N ASP A 159 16.21 -3.43 20.43
CA ASP A 159 15.25 -4.47 20.04
C ASP A 159 13.79 -4.11 20.36
N TRP A 160 13.32 -3.00 19.79
CA TRP A 160 11.92 -2.60 19.91
C TRP A 160 11.00 -3.44 19.01
N ARG A 161 9.71 -3.44 19.33
CA ARG A 161 8.68 -4.14 18.54
C ARG A 161 7.47 -3.26 18.34
N TYR A 162 6.74 -3.47 17.26
CA TYR A 162 5.47 -2.83 17.02
C TYR A 162 4.36 -3.80 16.60
N ILE A 163 3.12 -3.38 16.86
CA ILE A 163 1.90 -3.97 16.31
C ILE A 163 1.10 -2.86 15.64
N PHE A 164 0.56 -3.13 14.45
CA PHE A 164 -0.37 -2.28 13.74
C PHE A 164 -1.72 -3.01 13.63
N GLU A 165 -2.76 -2.43 14.23
CA GLU A 165 -4.09 -3.02 14.31
C GLU A 165 -5.18 -2.04 13.89
N VAL A 166 -6.28 -2.61 13.42
CA VAL A 166 -7.50 -1.90 13.05
C VAL A 166 -8.65 -2.53 13.82
N GLU A 167 -9.38 -1.71 14.54
CA GLU A 167 -10.63 -2.06 15.21
C GLU A 167 -11.80 -1.53 14.38
N PHE A 168 -12.60 -2.45 13.85
CA PHE A 168 -13.76 -2.12 13.01
C PHE A 168 -14.98 -1.78 13.87
N ALA A 169 -15.97 -1.12 13.27
CA ALA A 169 -17.18 -0.67 13.96
C ALA A 169 -18.02 -1.81 14.57
N ASP A 170 -17.83 -3.05 14.13
CA ASP A 170 -18.45 -4.25 14.69
C ASP A 170 -17.68 -4.81 15.91
N GLY A 171 -16.61 -4.15 16.35
CA GLY A 171 -15.72 -4.59 17.42
C GLY A 171 -14.65 -5.60 16.98
N THR A 172 -14.59 -5.95 15.70
CA THR A 172 -13.55 -6.86 15.19
C THR A 172 -12.20 -6.15 15.24
N ILE A 173 -11.23 -6.73 15.95
CA ILE A 173 -9.84 -6.25 15.95
C ILE A 173 -9.00 -7.14 15.02
N THR A 174 -8.39 -6.52 14.01
CA THR A 174 -7.48 -7.19 13.08
C THR A 174 -6.08 -6.61 13.19
N ARG A 175 -5.10 -7.47 13.52
CA ARG A 175 -3.68 -7.14 13.45
C ARG A 175 -3.19 -7.36 12.02
N TYR A 176 -2.82 -6.28 11.35
CA TYR A 176 -2.35 -6.33 9.96
C TYR A 176 -0.84 -6.49 9.86
N PHE A 177 -0.09 -5.78 10.72
CA PHE A 177 1.37 -5.83 10.69
C PHE A 177 1.95 -5.99 12.10
N GLU A 178 3.08 -6.68 12.16
CA GLU A 178 3.97 -6.71 13.31
C GLU A 178 5.42 -6.65 12.83
N GLY A 179 6.33 -6.19 13.69
CA GLY A 179 7.76 -6.17 13.35
C GLY A 179 8.59 -5.41 14.36
N GLY A 180 9.82 -5.08 13.98
CA GLY A 180 10.74 -4.31 14.80
C GLY A 180 11.77 -3.54 13.95
N PRO A 181 13.00 -3.34 14.46
CA PRO A 181 14.06 -2.68 13.70
C PRO A 181 14.43 -3.48 12.46
N ALA A 182 14.53 -2.80 11.31
CA ALA A 182 15.11 -3.40 10.11
C ALA A 182 16.54 -3.87 10.38
N LYS A 183 16.81 -5.14 10.08
CA LYS A 183 18.16 -5.70 10.17
C LYS A 183 18.96 -5.30 8.93
N ALA A 184 20.20 -4.84 9.12
CA ALA A 184 21.10 -4.57 8.02
C ALA A 184 21.27 -5.83 7.14
N GLY A 185 20.96 -5.70 5.84
CA GLY A 185 21.10 -6.78 4.85
C GLY A 185 19.83 -7.56 4.50
N GLY A 186 18.66 -7.24 5.09
CA GLY A 186 17.39 -7.81 4.65
C GLY A 186 16.81 -7.06 3.44
N CYS A 187 16.51 -7.76 2.34
CA CYS A 187 15.76 -7.17 1.23
C CYS A 187 14.37 -6.71 1.73
N HIS A 188 14.09 -5.42 1.61
CA HIS A 188 12.77 -4.85 1.88
C HIS A 188 11.87 -5.12 0.67
N GLY A 189 10.92 -6.05 0.82
CA GLY A 189 9.91 -6.38 -0.17
C GLY A 189 8.72 -5.41 -0.19
#